data_AF-A0A6G0ECF5-F1
#
_entry.id   AF-A0A6G0ECF5-F1
#
_cell.length_a   1.000
_cell.length_b   1.000
_cell.length_c   1.000
_cell.angle_alpha   90.00
_cell.angle_beta   90.00
_cell.angle_gamma   90.00
#
_symmetry.space_group_name_H-M   'P 1'
#
loop_
_entity.id
_entity.type
_entity.pdbx_description
1 polymer ?
#
loop_
_entity_poly.entity_id
_entity_poly.type
_entity_poly.pdbx_seq_one_letter_code
_entity_poly.pdbx_strand_id
1 'polypeptide(L)' 'MASQLVLALLAGVFAGALFSVIKIPIPAPPNLAGILGIIGIYLGYKGIEVLGFRIDISAVLTSLF' A
#
# COMPACT_ATOMS: atom_id res chain seq x y z
N MET A 1 7.61 16.29 7.50
CA MET A 1 7.72 14.86 7.88
C MET A 1 6.68 14.49 8.92
N ALA A 2 6.83 14.88 10.20
CA ALA A 2 5.86 14.50 11.25
C ALA A 2 4.42 14.99 10.96
N SER A 3 4.26 16.21 10.43
CA SER A 3 2.95 16.75 10.05
C SER A 3 2.22 15.90 8.99
N GLN A 4 2.94 15.38 7.99
CA GLN A 4 2.34 14.53 6.95
C GLN A 4 1.85 13.19 7.50
N LEU A 5 2.60 12.59 8.42
CA LEU A 5 2.20 11.35 9.09
C LEU A 5 0.93 11.54 9.93
N VAL A 6 0.89 12.63 10.71
CA VAL A 6 -0.28 12.98 11.53
C VAL A 6 -1.49 13.26 10.65
N LEU A 7 -1.33 14.02 9.57
CA LEU A 7 -2.42 14.32 8.63
C LEU A 7 -2.91 13.05 7.91
N ALA A 8 -2.00 12.14 7.51
CA ALA A 8 -2.38 10.88 6.87
C ALA A 8 -3.15 9.95 7.82
N LEU A 9 -2.70 9.86 9.08
CA LEU A 9 -3.41 9.10 10.13
C LEU A 9 -4.81 9.69 10.37
N LEU A 10 -4.90 11.01 10.54
CA LEU A 10 -6.18 11.69 10.74
C LEU A 10 -7.11 11.49 9.54
N ALA A 11 -6.62 11.61 8.31
CA ALA A 11 -7.40 11.34 7.11
C ALA A 11 -7.96 9.91 7.09
N GLY A 12 -7.15 8.91 7.46
CA GLY A 12 -7.60 7.52 7.59
C GLY A 12 -8.66 7.33 8.67
N VAL A 13 -8.49 7.96 9.84
CA VAL A 13 -9.46 7.94 10.93
C VAL A 13 -10.78 8.58 10.50
N PHE A 14 -10.73 9.76 9.88
CA PHE A 14 -11.93 10.46 9.41
C PHE A 14 -12.65 9.69 8.30
N ALA A 15 -11.92 9.12 7.33
CA ALA A 15 -12.51 8.27 6.31
C ALA A 15 -13.16 7.03 6.93
N GLY A 16 -12.48 6.30 7.81
CA GLY A 16 -13.05 5.13 8.49
C GLY A 16 -14.31 5.47 9.30
N ALA A 17 -14.28 6.57 10.06
CA ALA A 17 -15.42 7.05 10.82
C ALA A 17 -16.60 7.43 9.91
N LEU A 18 -16.34 8.16 8.82
CA LEU A 18 -17.37 8.56 7.86
C LEU A 18 -18.07 7.35 7.24
N PHE A 19 -17.29 6.38 6.75
CA PHE A 19 -17.81 5.16 6.15
C PHE A 19 -18.63 4.32 7.14
N SER A 20 -18.21 4.29 8.41
CA SER A 20 -18.97 3.65 9.49
C SER A 20 -20.32 4.34 9.76
N VAL A 21 -20.32 5.68 9.83
CA VAL A 21 -21.54 6.48 10.08
C VAL A 21 -22.56 6.31 8.95
N ILE A 22 -22.12 6.34 7.69
CA ILE A 22 -22.99 6.18 6.52
C ILE A 22 -23.28 4.70 6.17
N LYS A 23 -22.76 3.75 6.98
CA LYS A 23 -23.00 2.30 6.87
C LYS A 23 -22.66 1.70 5.51
N ILE A 24 -21.65 2.24 4.82
CA ILE A 24 -21.14 1.64 3.58
C ILE A 24 -19.89 0.80 3.89
N PRO A 25 -19.62 -0.27 3.11
CA PRO A 25 -18.39 -1.02 3.26
C PRO A 25 -17.16 -0.12 3.13
N ILE A 26 -16.20 -0.29 4.04
CA ILE A 26 -14.94 0.46 3.97
C ILE A 26 -14.12 0.02 2.75
N PRO A 27 -13.39 0.94 2.09
CA PRO A 27 -12.54 0.61 0.94
C PRO A 27 -11.20 -0.02 1.37
N ALA A 28 -10.80 0.17 2.63
CA ALA A 28 -9.58 -0.40 3.19
C ALA A 28 -9.77 -1.87 3.61
N PRO A 29 -8.71 -2.69 3.69
CA PRO A 29 -8.82 -4.08 4.10
C PRO A 29 -9.47 -4.20 5.50
N PRO A 30 -10.53 -5.01 5.65
CA PRO A 30 -11.30 -5.07 6.89
C PRO A 30 -10.70 -5.97 7.97
N ASN A 31 -9.60 -6.68 7.68
CA ASN A 31 -9.01 -7.66 8.58
C ASN A 31 -7.49 -7.52 8.67
N LEU A 32 -6.93 -8.09 9.74
CA LEU A 32 -5.49 -8.06 10.00
C LEU A 32 -4.67 -8.69 8.87
N ALA A 33 -5.18 -9.78 8.27
CA ALA A 33 -4.50 -10.45 7.16
C ALA A 33 -4.29 -9.51 5.96
N GLY A 34 -5.30 -8.72 5.59
CA GLY A 34 -5.21 -7.74 4.50
C GLY A 34 -4.26 -6.59 4.81
N ILE A 35 -4.25 -6.11 6.06
CA ILE A 35 -3.29 -5.09 6.52
C ILE A 35 -1.85 -5.62 6.44
N LEU A 36 -1.62 -6.85 6.91
CA LEU A 36 -0.32 -7.51 6.80
C LEU A 36 0.11 -7.72 5.35
N GLY A 37 -0.83 -7.98 4.43
CA GLY A 37 -0.56 -8.03 3.00
C GLY A 37 0.01 -6.71 2.46
N ILE A 38 -0.60 -5.57 2.79
CA ILE A 38 -0.08 -4.24 2.38
C ILE A 38 1.32 -3.99 2.95
N ILE A 39 1.53 -4.31 4.23
CA ILE A 39 2.86 -4.16 4.86
C ILE A 39 3.88 -5.04 4.14
N GLY A 40 3.54 -6.30 3.85
CA GLY A 40 4.39 -7.23 3.12
C GLY A 40 4.77 -6.74 1.72
N ILE A 41 3.82 -6.15 0.99
CA ILE A 41 4.08 -5.53 -0.32
C ILE A 41 5.10 -4.40 -0.20
N TYR A 42 4.92 -3.50 0.76
CA TYR A 42 5.84 -2.37 0.96
C TYR A 42 7.25 -2.85 1.34
N LEU A 43 7.34 -3.80 2.28
CA LEU A 43 8.63 -4.35 2.72
C LEU A 43 9.32 -5.14 1.59
N GLY A 44 8.58 -5.93 0.81
CA GLY A 44 9.12 -6.62 -0.35
C GLY A 44 9.66 -5.66 -1.41
N TYR A 45 8.90 -4.61 -1.72
CA TYR A 45 9.32 -3.54 -2.63
C TYR A 45 10.61 -2.87 -2.15
N LYS A 46 10.67 -2.46 -0.88
CA LYS A 46 11.88 -1.85 -0.30
C LYS A 46 13.05 -2.81 -0.21
N GLY A 47 12.81 -4.08 0.09
CA GLY A 47 13.83 -5.12 0.14
C GLY A 47 14.50 -5.31 -1.22
N ILE A 48 13.72 -5.43 -2.29
CA ILE A 48 14.23 -5.54 -3.66
C ILE A 48 14.96 -4.26 -4.11
N GLU A 49 14.44 -3.08 -3.74
CA GLU A 49 15.10 -1.80 -4.01
C GLU A 49 16.51 -1.75 -3.37
N VAL A 50 16.65 -2.20 -2.12
CA VAL A 50 17.94 -2.24 -1.41
C VAL A 50 18.89 -3.26 -2.03
N LEU A 51 18.38 -4.43 -2.43
CA LEU A 51 19.20 -5.48 -3.04
C LEU A 51 19.60 -5.14 -4.49
N GLY A 52 19.06 -4.06 -5.08
CA GLY A 52 19.41 -3.61 -6.43
C GLY A 52 18.87 -4.50 -7.56
N PHE A 53 18.01 -5.48 -7.24
CA PHE A 53 17.39 -6.33 -8.25
C PHE A 53 16.29 -5.55 -8.96
N ARG A 54 16.57 -5.04 -10.16
CA ARG A 54 15.56 -4.44 -11.04
C ARG A 54 15.42 -5.32 -12.28
N ILE A 55 14.26 -5.91 -12.46
CA ILE A 55 13.92 -6.61 -13.71
C ILE A 55 13.28 -5.59 -14.63
N ASP A 56 13.96 -5.28 -15.73
CA ASP A 56 13.39 -4.44 -16.77
C ASP A 56 12.45 -5.26 -17.65
N ILE A 57 11.15 -5.13 -17.39
CA ILE A 57 10.11 -5.85 -18.14
C ILE A 57 10.13 -5.44 -19.62
N SER A 58 10.51 -4.20 -19.94
CA SER A 58 10.59 -3.75 -21.32
C SER A 58 11.68 -4.52 -22.09
N ALA A 59 12.86 -4.70 -21.46
CA ALA A 59 13.95 -5.48 -22.03
C ALA A 59 13.60 -6.96 -22.21
N VAL A 60 12.93 -7.57 -21.21
CA VAL A 60 12.48 -8.96 -21.29
C VAL A 60 11.47 -9.14 -22.42
N LEU A 61 10.50 -8.23 -22.53
CA LEU A 61 9.46 -8.33 -23.54
C LEU A 61 10.02 -8.19 -24.96
N THR A 62 10.96 -7.26 -25.17
CA THR A 62 11.65 -7.09 -26.45
C THR A 62 12.55 -8.27 -26.82
N SER A 63 12.98 -9.09 -25.86
CA SER A 63 13.74 -10.30 -26.15
C SER A 63 12.87 -11.50 -26.60
N LEU A 64 11.54 -11.40 -26.42
CA LEU A 64 10.58 -12.49 -26.67
C LEU A 64 9.80 -12.34 -27.99
N PHE A 65 9.80 -11.16 -28.61
CA PHE A 65 9.16 -10.85 -29.90
C PHE A 65 10.19 -10.33 -30.89
#